data_AF-A0A922LL37-F1
#
_entry.id   AF-A0A922LL37-F1
#
_cell.length_a   1.000
_cell.length_b   1.000
_cell.length_c   1.000
_cell.angle_alpha   90.00
_cell.angle_beta   90.00
_cell.angle_gamma   90.00
#
_symmetry.space_group_name_H-M   'P 1'
#
loop_
_entity.id
_entity.type
_entity.pdbx_description
1 polymer ?
#
loop_
_entity_poly.entity_id
_entity_poly.type
_entity_poly.pdbx_seq_one_letter_code
_entity_poly.pdbx_strand_id
1 'polypeptide(L)'
;MDSLLRKSVKTMTVSEIETKLIASIAIFKYIDDKDLFQKYYQRMLCKRLVFNYSSMLELEESMINQLKTVCGYEFTSKFQRMFNDVQLSPELNRKFNEYLQSKDIRFTFGHHFHVLTQCSWPISLSGVTDFLLPLELYTCTYHFEEFYTAAHQGRKMRWAHSYSTVELQVLFTDKTYQIQAPAINAAILLFFDHMDSDRIKVKDLHFGLQLAVSEGRPTISSENNSTSKRSVPTTDSSITSKMETCSQDVLDSSCELDLIQRLLTPLIELNIIYVEATEGQSSNSSGNIVTMDSVIALNRSFTSKRLKLRVNFGSQGKESNQSEADQVDRQVNEDRRYFIQAAIVRILKARRQIKHAQLIETILQQASNRFQPPIPLIKRCIEGLIDTGYLERNPDDPDQYSYLA
;
A
#
# COMPACT_ATOMS: atom_id res chain seq x y z
N MET A 1 -0.61 18.95 11.19
CA MET A 1 -1.41 18.01 11.99
C MET A 1 -0.69 16.69 12.24
N ASP A 2 -0.33 15.92 11.21
CA ASP A 2 0.29 14.60 11.41
C ASP A 2 1.56 14.60 12.29
N SER A 3 2.45 15.59 12.15
CA SER A 3 3.64 15.69 13.03
C SER A 3 3.28 15.89 14.51
N LEU A 4 2.15 16.54 14.81
CA LEU A 4 1.66 16.71 16.19
C LEU A 4 1.25 15.35 16.77
N LEU A 5 0.59 14.52 15.95
CA LEU A 5 0.16 13.16 16.27
C LEU A 5 1.27 12.11 16.16
N ARG A 6 2.52 12.48 15.81
CA ARG A 6 3.65 11.53 15.72
C ARG A 6 4.82 11.88 16.60
N LYS A 7 5.35 13.10 16.45
CA LYS A 7 6.62 13.52 17.06
C LYS A 7 6.41 14.26 18.38
N SER A 8 5.35 15.06 18.47
CA SER A 8 5.13 15.94 19.62
C SER A 8 4.72 15.22 20.90
N VAL A 9 4.26 13.97 20.84
CA VAL A 9 3.86 13.21 22.04
C VAL A 9 5.04 12.90 22.97
N LYS A 10 6.28 12.92 22.46
CA LYS A 10 7.47 12.75 23.31
C LYS A 10 7.92 14.05 24.00
N THR A 11 7.40 15.19 23.58
CA THR A 11 7.92 16.51 23.96
C THR A 11 6.86 17.46 24.52
N MET A 12 5.58 17.16 24.31
CA MET A 12 4.44 18.02 24.66
C MET A 12 3.40 17.22 25.43
N THR A 13 2.62 17.92 26.25
CA THR A 13 1.48 17.32 26.95
C THR A 13 0.31 17.09 26.01
N VAL A 14 -0.57 16.15 26.34
CA VAL A 14 -1.76 15.80 25.54
C VAL A 14 -2.65 17.05 25.33
N SER A 15 -2.88 17.84 26.36
CA SER A 15 -3.70 19.06 26.31
C SER A 15 -3.15 20.12 25.35
N GLU A 16 -1.83 20.32 25.32
CA GLU A 16 -1.21 21.25 24.35
C GLU A 16 -1.34 20.76 22.91
N ILE A 17 -1.26 19.44 22.70
CA ILE A 17 -1.46 18.84 21.38
C ILE A 17 -2.88 19.05 20.92
N GLU A 18 -3.88 18.78 21.76
CA GLU A 18 -5.30 19.04 21.46
C GLU A 18 -5.56 20.50 21.12
N THR A 19 -5.01 21.43 21.90
CA THR A 19 -5.15 22.87 21.64
C THR A 19 -4.61 23.24 20.25
N LYS A 20 -3.44 22.71 19.88
CA LYS A 20 -2.85 22.94 18.54
C LYS A 20 -3.64 22.27 17.42
N LEU A 21 -4.25 21.11 17.68
CA LEU A 21 -5.12 20.44 16.71
C LEU A 21 -6.39 21.26 16.46
N ILE A 22 -7.05 21.76 17.51
CA ILE A 22 -8.22 22.64 17.40
C ILE A 22 -7.89 23.89 16.58
N ALA A 23 -6.76 24.55 16.87
CA ALA A 23 -6.30 25.69 16.09
C ALA A 23 -6.03 25.33 14.62
N SER A 24 -5.44 24.15 14.36
CA SER A 24 -5.21 23.66 13.00
C SER A 24 -6.52 23.41 12.25
N ILE A 25 -7.56 22.93 12.94
CA ILE A 25 -8.89 22.71 12.35
C ILE A 25 -9.57 24.05 12.05
N ALA A 26 -9.37 25.08 12.87
CA ALA A 26 -9.86 26.42 12.59
C ALA A 26 -9.29 26.96 11.27
N ILE A 27 -7.99 26.74 11.01
CA ILE A 27 -7.35 27.09 9.73
C ILE A 27 -7.93 26.24 8.59
N PHE A 28 -8.10 24.93 8.81
CA PHE A 28 -8.63 24.00 7.80
C PHE A 28 -10.04 24.39 7.29
N LYS A 29 -10.86 25.06 8.10
CA LYS A 29 -12.19 25.56 7.66
C LYS A 29 -12.11 26.52 6.46
N TYR A 30 -11.00 27.22 6.30
CA TYR A 30 -10.77 28.19 5.22
C TYR A 30 -10.11 27.57 3.98
N ILE A 31 -9.84 26.27 3.98
CA ILE A 31 -9.24 25.58 2.84
C ILE A 31 -10.35 25.14 1.88
N ASP A 32 -10.18 25.49 0.60
CA ASP A 32 -11.10 25.12 -0.48
C ASP A 32 -10.96 23.65 -0.90
N ASP A 33 -9.71 23.19 -1.12
CA ASP A 33 -9.38 21.83 -1.58
C ASP A 33 -9.35 20.82 -0.41
N LYS A 34 -10.51 20.59 0.20
CA LYS A 34 -10.67 19.68 1.34
C LYS A 34 -10.44 18.21 0.99
N ASP A 35 -10.72 17.82 -0.26
CA ASP A 35 -10.48 16.47 -0.78
C ASP A 35 -8.99 16.09 -0.82
N LEU A 36 -8.11 17.05 -1.15
CA LEU A 36 -6.67 16.88 -1.11
C LEU A 36 -6.21 16.61 0.33
N PHE A 37 -6.66 17.45 1.27
CA PHE A 37 -6.42 17.23 2.70
C PHE A 37 -6.94 15.85 3.14
N GLN A 38 -8.15 15.46 2.72
CA GLN A 38 -8.75 14.17 3.06
C GLN A 38 -7.82 13.01 2.68
N LYS A 39 -7.27 13.02 1.46
CA LYS A 39 -6.39 11.95 0.96
C LYS A 39 -5.06 11.88 1.70
N TYR A 40 -4.41 13.03 1.91
CA TYR A 40 -3.18 13.07 2.71
C TYR A 40 -3.44 12.62 4.14
N TYR A 41 -4.50 13.10 4.77
CA TYR A 41 -4.87 12.71 6.12
C TYR A 41 -5.16 11.22 6.21
N GLN A 42 -5.95 10.65 5.27
CA GLN A 42 -6.25 9.22 5.19
C GLN A 42 -4.98 8.37 5.23
N ARG A 43 -4.00 8.74 4.40
CA ARG A 43 -2.77 7.97 4.27
C ARG A 43 -1.87 8.10 5.50
N MET A 44 -1.80 9.29 6.08
CA MET A 44 -1.05 9.48 7.31
C MET A 44 -1.70 8.74 8.48
N LEU A 45 -3.03 8.76 8.58
CA LEU A 45 -3.80 7.96 9.54
C LEU A 45 -3.52 6.46 9.35
N CYS A 46 -3.55 5.96 8.11
CA CYS A 46 -3.20 4.56 7.80
C CYS A 46 -1.83 4.18 8.37
N LYS A 47 -0.80 5.00 8.11
CA LYS A 47 0.56 4.77 8.61
C LYS A 47 0.60 4.77 10.15
N ARG A 48 -0.15 5.65 10.82
CA ARG A 48 -0.19 5.71 12.29
C ARG A 48 -0.90 4.50 12.90
N LEU A 49 -2.05 4.13 12.35
CA LEU A 49 -2.85 3.00 12.84
C LEU A 49 -2.15 1.65 12.66
N VAL A 50 -1.53 1.40 11.50
CA VAL A 50 -0.88 0.10 11.23
C VAL A 50 0.45 -0.04 12.00
N PHE A 51 1.24 1.04 12.10
CA PHE A 51 2.62 0.93 12.59
C PHE A 51 2.87 1.46 14.01
N ASN A 52 1.91 2.18 14.62
CA ASN A 52 2.05 2.80 15.95
C ASN A 52 0.71 2.75 16.73
N TYR A 53 0.14 1.56 16.90
CA TYR A 53 -1.22 1.32 17.42
C TYR A 53 -1.49 1.85 18.83
N SER A 54 -0.54 1.80 19.78
CA SER A 54 -0.94 1.72 21.20
C SER A 54 -0.99 3.01 22.00
N SER A 55 -0.32 4.10 21.61
CA SER A 55 -0.13 5.25 22.52
C SER A 55 -1.03 6.47 22.28
N MET A 56 -1.92 6.47 21.28
CA MET A 56 -2.63 7.68 20.85
C MET A 56 -4.05 7.46 20.30
N LEU A 57 -4.68 6.31 20.55
CA LEU A 57 -6.01 6.02 19.98
C LEU A 57 -7.07 7.05 20.36
N GLU A 58 -7.04 7.55 21.60
CA GLU A 58 -7.97 8.59 22.07
C GLU A 58 -7.80 9.92 21.31
N LEU A 59 -6.56 10.33 21.03
CA LEU A 59 -6.26 11.53 20.25
C LEU A 59 -6.73 11.38 18.80
N GLU A 60 -6.56 10.20 18.21
CA GLU A 60 -7.05 9.91 16.86
C GLU A 60 -8.58 9.96 16.81
N GLU A 61 -9.25 9.37 17.80
CA GLU A 61 -10.71 9.42 17.92
C GLU A 61 -11.23 10.85 18.04
N SER A 62 -10.64 11.64 18.95
CA SER A 62 -10.95 13.06 19.13
C SER A 62 -10.77 13.84 17.83
N MET A 63 -9.65 13.65 17.13
CA MET A 63 -9.37 14.32 15.86
C MET A 63 -10.36 13.93 14.74
N ILE A 64 -10.71 12.64 14.63
CA ILE A 64 -11.71 12.15 13.66
C ILE A 64 -13.08 12.78 13.97
N ASN A 65 -13.47 12.85 15.24
CA ASN A 65 -14.72 13.45 15.67
C ASN A 65 -14.76 14.96 15.39
N GLN A 66 -13.65 15.67 15.59
CA GLN A 66 -13.58 17.09 15.24
C GLN A 66 -13.69 17.33 13.71
N LEU A 67 -13.04 16.51 12.88
CA LEU A 67 -13.23 16.57 11.41
C LEU A 67 -14.66 16.26 11.01
N LYS A 68 -15.32 15.33 11.69
CA LYS A 68 -16.74 14.98 11.44
C LYS A 68 -17.64 16.18 11.69
N THR A 69 -17.41 16.92 12.77
CA THR A 69 -18.18 18.12 13.09
C THR A 69 -18.01 19.22 12.03
N VAL A 70 -16.81 19.37 11.45
CA VAL A 70 -16.52 20.43 10.49
C VAL A 70 -16.93 20.06 9.05
N CYS A 71 -16.70 18.83 8.61
CA CYS A 71 -16.91 18.40 7.22
C CYS A 71 -18.02 17.38 7.03
N GLY A 72 -18.65 16.93 8.11
CA GLY A 72 -19.73 15.94 8.08
C GLY A 72 -19.26 14.48 8.02
N TYR A 73 -20.25 13.60 8.02
CA TYR A 73 -20.06 12.15 8.06
C TYR A 73 -19.41 11.62 6.77
N GLU A 74 -19.90 12.03 5.60
CA GLU A 74 -19.40 11.56 4.30
C GLU A 74 -17.88 11.75 4.15
N PHE A 75 -17.34 12.86 4.67
CA PHE A 75 -15.91 13.17 4.66
C PHE A 75 -15.08 12.24 5.56
N THR A 76 -15.61 11.90 6.73
CA THR A 76 -14.89 11.15 7.77
C THR A 76 -15.18 9.64 7.77
N SER A 77 -16.15 9.20 6.97
CA SER A 77 -16.62 7.81 6.87
C SER A 77 -15.49 6.79 6.74
N LYS A 78 -14.51 7.05 5.87
CA LYS A 78 -13.34 6.18 5.68
C LYS A 78 -12.43 6.14 6.91
N PHE A 79 -12.19 7.29 7.55
CA PHE A 79 -11.34 7.37 8.74
C PHE A 79 -11.95 6.62 9.91
N GLN A 80 -13.27 6.78 10.11
CA GLN A 80 -14.02 6.06 11.13
C GLN A 80 -13.98 4.56 10.88
N ARG A 81 -14.15 4.12 9.62
CA ARG A 81 -14.04 2.69 9.31
C ARG A 81 -12.64 2.14 9.57
N MET A 82 -11.60 2.87 9.16
CA MET A 82 -10.20 2.49 9.46
C MET A 82 -9.96 2.38 10.97
N PHE A 83 -10.46 3.34 11.75
CA PHE A 83 -10.32 3.32 13.20
C PHE A 83 -11.06 2.14 13.84
N ASN A 84 -12.29 1.87 13.41
CA ASN A 84 -13.09 0.76 13.92
C ASN A 84 -12.47 -0.61 13.59
N ASP A 85 -11.98 -0.81 12.36
CA ASP A 85 -11.31 -2.06 11.95
C ASP A 85 -10.15 -2.40 12.91
N VAL A 86 -9.41 -1.38 13.33
CA VAL A 86 -8.28 -1.49 14.25
C VAL A 86 -8.74 -1.72 15.69
N GLN A 87 -9.78 -1.03 16.16
CA GLN A 87 -10.35 -1.25 17.50
C GLN A 87 -10.96 -2.65 17.68
N LEU A 88 -11.47 -3.26 16.61
CA LEU A 88 -12.05 -4.61 16.65
C LEU A 88 -10.97 -5.71 16.63
N SER A 89 -9.73 -5.37 16.29
CA SER A 89 -8.65 -6.36 16.15
C SER A 89 -8.30 -7.13 17.44
N PRO A 90 -8.28 -6.55 18.66
CA PRO A 90 -7.93 -7.31 19.86
C PRO A 90 -8.92 -8.45 20.13
N GLU A 91 -10.22 -8.20 19.96
CA GLU A 91 -11.26 -9.21 20.14
C GLU A 91 -11.19 -10.29 19.07
N LEU A 92 -10.91 -9.93 17.82
CA LEU A 92 -10.69 -10.89 16.75
C LEU A 92 -9.50 -11.82 17.04
N ASN A 93 -8.39 -11.25 17.51
CA ASN A 93 -7.21 -12.04 17.88
C ASN A 93 -7.45 -12.91 19.10
N ARG A 94 -8.25 -12.45 20.07
CA ARG A 94 -8.65 -13.27 21.23
C ARG A 94 -9.39 -14.53 20.76
N LYS A 95 -10.38 -14.38 19.87
CA LYS A 95 -11.11 -15.51 19.27
C LYS A 95 -10.22 -16.43 18.43
N PHE A 96 -9.24 -15.87 17.71
CA PHE A 96 -8.29 -16.67 16.96
C PHE A 96 -7.39 -17.51 17.90
N ASN A 97 -6.95 -16.96 19.03
CA ASN A 97 -6.19 -17.72 20.03
C ASN A 97 -7.02 -18.86 20.63
N GLU A 98 -8.31 -18.65 20.91
CA GLU A 98 -9.23 -19.72 21.35
C GLU A 98 -9.37 -20.82 20.29
N TYR A 99 -9.45 -20.44 19.01
CA TYR A 99 -9.46 -21.38 17.90
C TYR A 99 -8.18 -22.23 17.84
N LEU A 100 -7.00 -21.61 17.98
CA LEU A 100 -5.73 -22.33 18.00
C LEU A 100 -5.65 -23.31 19.18
N GLN A 101 -6.10 -22.89 20.36
CA GLN A 101 -6.18 -23.75 21.54
C GLN A 101 -7.13 -24.95 21.31
N SER A 102 -8.26 -24.73 20.65
CA SER A 102 -9.22 -25.81 20.35
C SER A 102 -8.67 -26.89 19.41
N LYS A 103 -7.74 -26.50 18.52
CA LYS A 103 -7.06 -27.39 17.56
C LYS A 103 -5.70 -27.90 18.06
N ASP A 104 -5.28 -27.54 19.27
CA ASP A 104 -3.94 -27.79 19.84
C ASP A 104 -2.78 -27.36 18.91
N ILE A 105 -2.99 -26.26 18.17
CA ILE A 105 -1.96 -25.66 17.32
C ILE A 105 -1.20 -24.63 18.14
N ARG A 106 0.13 -24.75 18.19
CA ARG A 106 1.00 -23.85 18.93
C ARG A 106 2.08 -23.28 18.04
N PHE A 107 2.21 -21.96 18.03
CA PHE A 107 3.31 -21.25 17.39
C PHE A 107 4.35 -20.87 18.44
N THR A 108 5.62 -20.88 18.04
CA THR A 108 6.75 -20.47 18.90
C THR A 108 6.86 -18.95 19.03
N PHE A 109 6.04 -18.19 18.29
CA PHE A 109 6.05 -16.74 18.23
C PHE A 109 4.66 -16.16 18.51
N GLY A 110 4.63 -14.92 19.00
CA GLY A 110 3.41 -14.14 19.16
C GLY A 110 2.89 -13.63 17.82
N HIS A 111 1.57 -13.63 17.64
CA HIS A 111 0.92 -13.18 16.41
C HIS A 111 -0.20 -12.18 16.73
N HIS A 112 -0.38 -11.21 15.83
CA HIS A 112 -1.44 -10.22 15.92
C HIS A 112 -1.88 -9.82 14.50
N PHE A 113 -3.16 -10.03 14.20
CA PHE A 113 -3.75 -9.80 12.88
C PHE A 113 -4.68 -8.58 12.90
N HIS A 114 -4.61 -7.77 11.85
CA HIS A 114 -5.59 -6.74 11.55
C HIS A 114 -6.36 -7.10 10.29
N VAL A 115 -7.68 -7.08 10.36
CA VAL A 115 -8.55 -7.26 9.18
C VAL A 115 -9.10 -5.91 8.78
N LEU A 116 -8.72 -5.48 7.57
CA LEU A 116 -8.94 -4.12 7.09
C LEU A 116 -10.01 -4.10 6.00
N THR A 117 -11.02 -3.23 6.14
CA THR A 117 -12.10 -3.15 5.16
C THR A 117 -11.64 -2.51 3.85
N GLN A 118 -11.72 -3.25 2.74
CA GLN A 118 -11.33 -2.75 1.42
C GLN A 118 -12.02 -1.41 1.06
N CYS A 119 -11.36 -0.58 0.25
CA CYS A 119 -11.79 0.75 -0.19
C CYS A 119 -11.82 1.85 0.89
N SER A 120 -11.66 1.48 2.17
CA SER A 120 -11.56 2.45 3.28
C SER A 120 -10.11 2.74 3.63
N TRP A 121 -9.22 1.77 3.42
CA TRP A 121 -7.79 1.91 3.60
C TRP A 121 -7.11 2.31 2.28
N PRO A 122 -6.15 3.25 2.28
CA PRO A 122 -5.36 3.62 1.11
C PRO A 122 -4.24 2.60 0.85
N ILE A 123 -4.59 1.31 0.86
CA ILE A 123 -3.66 0.20 0.62
C ILE A 123 -3.92 -0.28 -0.81
N SER A 124 -2.97 -0.01 -1.69
CA SER A 124 -2.94 -0.61 -3.03
C SER A 124 -2.05 -1.84 -2.97
N LEU A 125 -2.60 -2.99 -3.37
CA LEU A 125 -1.81 -4.22 -3.54
C LEU A 125 -1.15 -4.28 -4.92
N SER A 126 -1.55 -3.41 -5.86
CA SER A 126 -0.93 -3.31 -7.18
C SER A 126 0.47 -2.70 -7.07
N GLY A 127 1.48 -3.34 -7.67
CA GLY A 127 2.87 -2.90 -7.62
C GLY A 127 3.60 -3.23 -6.30
N VAL A 128 3.01 -4.10 -5.47
CA VAL A 128 3.67 -4.64 -4.29
C VAL A 128 4.51 -5.85 -4.68
N THR A 129 5.67 -6.00 -4.04
CA THR A 129 6.51 -7.20 -4.20
C THR A 129 5.83 -8.40 -3.58
N ASP A 130 5.54 -9.40 -4.42
CA ASP A 130 5.18 -10.73 -3.97
C ASP A 130 6.45 -11.44 -3.51
N PHE A 131 6.35 -12.15 -2.38
CA PHE A 131 7.43 -12.94 -1.84
C PHE A 131 6.87 -14.16 -1.13
N LEU A 132 7.65 -15.24 -1.09
CA LEU A 132 7.30 -16.41 -0.31
C LEU A 132 7.50 -16.12 1.17
N LEU A 133 6.42 -16.32 1.94
CA LEU A 133 6.51 -16.26 3.39
C LEU A 133 7.28 -17.47 3.92
N PRO A 134 8.15 -17.29 4.93
CA PRO A 134 8.70 -18.38 5.70
C PRO A 134 7.61 -19.35 6.18
N LEU A 135 7.91 -20.64 6.22
CA LEU A 135 6.95 -21.72 6.43
C LEU A 135 6.09 -21.52 7.69
N GLU A 136 6.71 -21.04 8.77
CA GLU A 136 6.06 -20.80 10.05
C GLU A 136 5.03 -19.68 9.95
N LEU A 137 5.38 -18.59 9.26
CA LEU A 137 4.48 -17.46 9.03
C LEU A 137 3.35 -17.86 8.08
N TYR A 138 3.67 -18.60 7.02
CA TYR A 138 2.69 -19.13 6.08
C TYR A 138 1.64 -20.00 6.80
N THR A 139 2.10 -20.96 7.61
CA THR A 139 1.23 -21.85 8.39
C THR A 139 0.30 -21.07 9.33
N CYS A 140 0.81 -20.00 9.96
CA CYS A 140 -0.01 -19.13 10.80
C CYS A 140 -1.08 -18.39 9.99
N THR A 141 -0.71 -17.83 8.83
CA THR A 141 -1.67 -17.15 7.94
C THR A 141 -2.74 -18.09 7.39
N TYR A 142 -2.37 -19.33 7.05
CA TYR A 142 -3.30 -20.36 6.61
C TYR A 142 -4.36 -20.66 7.68
N HIS A 143 -3.95 -20.90 8.92
CA HIS A 143 -4.90 -21.16 10.01
C HIS A 143 -5.78 -19.95 10.34
N PHE A 144 -5.23 -18.74 10.22
CA PHE A 144 -6.04 -17.52 10.35
C PHE A 144 -7.09 -17.41 9.25
N GLU A 145 -6.73 -17.78 8.02
CA GLU A 145 -7.65 -17.78 6.88
C GLU A 145 -8.78 -18.80 7.04
N GLU A 146 -8.46 -20.00 7.51
CA GLU A 146 -9.44 -21.03 7.83
C GLU A 146 -10.43 -20.56 8.93
N PHE A 147 -9.89 -20.00 10.03
CA PHE A 147 -10.69 -19.44 11.13
C PHE A 147 -11.63 -18.32 10.65
N TYR A 148 -11.10 -17.37 9.89
CA TYR A 148 -11.87 -16.21 9.47
C TYR A 148 -12.95 -16.58 8.45
N THR A 149 -12.63 -17.46 7.51
CA THR A 149 -13.58 -17.92 6.48
C THR A 149 -14.74 -18.69 7.10
N ALA A 150 -14.47 -19.52 8.12
CA ALA A 150 -15.51 -20.22 8.85
C ALA A 150 -16.47 -19.26 9.58
N ALA A 151 -15.96 -18.19 10.17
CA ALA A 151 -16.75 -17.19 10.88
C ALA A 151 -17.47 -16.19 9.96
N HIS A 152 -16.97 -15.97 8.75
CA HIS A 152 -17.43 -14.93 7.83
C HIS A 152 -17.64 -15.45 6.41
N GLN A 153 -18.72 -16.23 6.23
CA GLN A 153 -19.13 -16.74 4.92
C GLN A 153 -19.40 -15.60 3.92
N GLY A 154 -18.92 -15.78 2.68
CA GLY A 154 -19.09 -14.81 1.59
C GLY A 154 -18.06 -13.67 1.56
N ARG A 155 -17.07 -13.65 2.46
CA ARG A 155 -15.93 -12.72 2.39
C ARG A 155 -14.71 -13.42 1.79
N LYS A 156 -13.97 -12.72 0.94
CA LYS A 156 -12.65 -13.16 0.45
C LYS A 156 -11.58 -12.26 1.05
N MET A 157 -10.57 -12.88 1.66
CA MET A 157 -9.43 -12.14 2.20
C MET A 157 -8.34 -11.98 1.15
N ARG A 158 -7.54 -10.93 1.32
CA ARG A 158 -6.30 -10.70 0.56
C ARG A 158 -5.23 -10.27 1.54
N TRP A 159 -4.07 -10.90 1.45
CA TRP A 159 -2.97 -10.60 2.33
C TRP A 159 -2.19 -9.38 1.85
N ALA A 160 -1.94 -8.45 2.78
CA ALA A 160 -1.12 -7.26 2.54
C ALA A 160 0.23 -7.42 3.26
N HIS A 161 1.01 -8.45 2.89
CA HIS A 161 2.25 -8.81 3.61
C HIS A 161 3.29 -7.68 3.61
N SER A 162 3.26 -6.79 2.62
CA SER A 162 4.09 -5.59 2.60
C SER A 162 3.79 -4.59 3.72
N TYR A 163 2.65 -4.69 4.38
CA TYR A 163 2.29 -3.88 5.55
C TYR A 163 2.46 -4.64 6.87
N SER A 164 2.83 -5.92 6.82
CA SER A 164 3.10 -6.73 7.99
C SER A 164 4.47 -6.40 8.57
N THR A 165 4.57 -6.39 9.90
CA THR A 165 5.83 -6.20 10.63
C THR A 165 6.11 -7.41 11.51
N VAL A 166 7.38 -7.80 11.59
CA VAL A 166 7.85 -8.93 12.40
C VAL A 166 8.90 -8.41 13.38
N GLU A 167 8.87 -8.92 14.61
CA GLU A 167 9.92 -8.70 15.61
C GLU A 167 10.76 -9.97 15.72
N LEU A 168 12.03 -9.87 15.35
CA LEU A 168 13.00 -10.95 15.35
C LEU A 168 14.02 -10.75 16.47
N GLN A 169 14.55 -11.84 17.01
CA GLN A 169 15.71 -11.82 17.89
C GLN A 169 16.93 -12.31 17.10
N VAL A 170 18.01 -11.52 17.13
CA VAL A 170 19.29 -11.90 16.53
C VAL A 170 20.15 -12.58 17.57
N LEU A 171 20.58 -13.80 17.24
CA LEU A 171 21.36 -14.67 18.12
C LEU A 171 22.78 -14.97 17.61
N PHE A 172 23.15 -14.51 16.41
CA PHE A 172 24.48 -14.75 15.84
C PHE A 172 25.59 -13.81 16.37
N THR A 173 25.23 -12.87 17.25
CA THR A 173 26.12 -11.87 17.88
C THR A 173 26.29 -12.11 19.38
N ASP A 174 27.36 -11.55 19.98
CA ASP A 174 27.63 -11.66 21.42
C ASP A 174 26.50 -11.15 22.32
N LYS A 175 25.72 -10.18 21.84
CA LYS A 175 24.53 -9.64 22.52
C LYS A 175 23.29 -10.00 21.73
N THR A 176 22.19 -10.28 22.42
CA THR A 176 20.88 -10.45 21.78
C THR A 176 20.29 -9.09 21.40
N TYR A 177 20.05 -8.89 20.10
CA TYR A 177 19.38 -7.71 19.57
C TYR A 177 17.95 -8.05 19.14
N GLN A 178 17.01 -7.13 19.38
CA GLN A 178 15.64 -7.20 18.86
C GLN A 178 15.51 -6.33 17.62
N ILE A 179 15.07 -6.90 16.51
CA ILE A 179 14.87 -6.20 15.24
C ILE A 179 13.38 -6.21 14.91
N GLN A 180 12.78 -5.02 14.83
CA GLN A 180 11.46 -4.85 14.23
C GLN A 180 11.63 -4.51 12.74
N ALA A 181 11.18 -5.40 11.85
CA ALA A 181 11.34 -5.26 10.41
C ALA A 181 10.03 -5.50 9.65
N PRO A 182 9.87 -4.95 8.42
CA PRO A 182 8.85 -5.41 7.49
C PRO A 182 8.96 -6.92 7.23
N ALA A 183 7.84 -7.58 6.96
CA ALA A 183 7.82 -9.04 6.77
C ALA A 183 8.77 -9.52 5.65
N ILE A 184 8.94 -8.74 4.59
CA ILE A 184 9.89 -9.06 3.51
C ILE A 184 11.35 -9.00 3.97
N ASN A 185 11.74 -8.00 4.78
CA ASN A 185 13.08 -7.92 5.35
C ASN A 185 13.31 -9.02 6.39
N ALA A 186 12.28 -9.37 7.15
CA ALA A 186 12.32 -10.51 8.07
C ALA A 186 12.48 -11.84 7.32
N ALA A 187 11.79 -12.02 6.18
CA ALA A 187 11.95 -13.19 5.33
C ALA A 187 13.38 -13.32 4.80
N ILE A 188 14.03 -12.22 4.40
CA ILE A 188 15.45 -12.22 4.01
C ILE A 188 16.34 -12.69 5.16
N LEU A 189 16.11 -12.21 6.39
CA LEU A 189 16.92 -12.63 7.55
C LEU A 189 16.69 -14.10 7.91
N LEU A 190 15.44 -14.55 7.91
CA LEU A 190 15.07 -15.94 8.17
C LEU A 190 15.56 -16.90 7.07
N PHE A 191 15.82 -16.40 5.86
CA PHE A 191 16.38 -17.19 4.78
C PHE A 191 17.82 -17.66 5.08
N PHE A 192 18.60 -16.90 5.86
CA PHE A 192 19.91 -17.35 6.37
C PHE A 192 19.80 -18.56 7.29
N ASP A 193 18.80 -18.56 8.18
CA ASP A 193 18.52 -19.71 9.05
C ASP A 193 18.04 -20.91 8.23
N HIS A 194 17.21 -20.69 7.20
CA HIS A 194 16.72 -21.77 6.34
C HIS A 194 17.84 -22.44 5.53
N MET A 195 18.82 -21.67 5.05
CA MET A 195 19.97 -22.19 4.32
C MET A 195 21.09 -22.72 5.23
N ASP A 196 20.98 -22.54 6.55
CA ASP A 196 22.03 -22.84 7.54
C ASP A 196 23.41 -22.31 7.11
N SER A 197 23.42 -21.07 6.62
CA SER A 197 24.63 -20.43 6.08
C SER A 197 24.64 -18.95 6.41
N ASP A 198 25.78 -18.44 6.85
CA ASP A 198 25.99 -17.00 7.07
C ASP A 198 26.16 -16.21 5.77
N ARG A 199 26.31 -16.91 4.63
CA ARG A 199 26.67 -16.34 3.32
C ARG A 199 25.72 -16.87 2.26
N ILE A 200 25.08 -15.96 1.54
CA ILE A 200 24.07 -16.30 0.51
C ILE A 200 24.34 -15.45 -0.73
N LYS A 201 24.22 -16.05 -1.92
CA LYS A 201 24.30 -15.28 -3.17
C LYS A 201 22.96 -14.60 -3.44
N VAL A 202 23.00 -13.40 -3.99
CA VAL A 202 21.78 -12.63 -4.29
C VAL A 202 20.83 -13.39 -5.23
N LYS A 203 21.34 -14.14 -6.20
CA LYS A 203 20.52 -15.01 -7.06
C LYS A 203 19.76 -16.11 -6.30
N ASP A 204 20.37 -16.69 -5.27
CA ASP A 204 19.78 -17.76 -4.47
C ASP A 204 18.68 -17.19 -3.58
N LEU A 205 18.90 -15.98 -3.04
CA LEU A 205 17.88 -15.21 -2.32
C LEU A 205 16.69 -14.86 -3.24
N HIS A 206 16.96 -14.36 -4.45
CA HIS A 206 15.94 -13.98 -5.42
C HIS A 206 15.04 -15.17 -5.78
N PHE A 207 15.65 -16.32 -6.11
CA PHE A 207 14.93 -17.54 -6.47
C PHE A 207 14.20 -18.15 -5.27
N GLY A 208 14.86 -18.20 -4.10
CA GLY A 208 14.32 -18.80 -2.89
C GLY A 208 13.11 -18.07 -2.32
N LEU A 209 13.09 -16.74 -2.41
CA LEU A 209 11.96 -15.91 -1.96
C LEU A 209 10.96 -15.57 -3.09
N GLN A 210 11.26 -15.94 -4.34
CA GLN A 210 10.50 -15.60 -5.55
C GLN A 210 10.09 -14.12 -5.57
N LEU A 211 11.08 -13.23 -5.42
CA LEU A 211 10.83 -11.79 -5.34
C LEU A 211 10.38 -11.25 -6.70
N ALA A 212 9.07 -11.11 -6.90
CA ALA A 212 8.52 -10.57 -8.14
C ALA A 212 7.67 -9.33 -7.85
N VAL A 213 7.62 -8.38 -8.79
CA VAL A 213 6.66 -7.29 -8.73
C VAL A 213 5.31 -7.81 -9.22
N SER A 214 4.27 -7.75 -8.40
CA SER A 214 2.95 -8.19 -8.82
C SER A 214 2.36 -7.20 -9.85
N GLU A 215 2.30 -7.63 -11.12
CA GLU A 215 1.61 -6.90 -12.18
C GLU A 215 0.09 -7.08 -12.07
N GLY A 216 -0.50 -6.76 -10.91
CA GLY A 216 -1.94 -6.48 -10.75
C GLY A 216 -2.96 -7.43 -11.43
N ARG A 217 -2.63 -8.68 -11.75
CA ARG A 217 -3.58 -9.62 -12.34
C ARG A 217 -4.45 -10.23 -11.25
N PRO A 218 -5.77 -10.37 -11.47
CA PRO A 218 -6.65 -11.02 -10.52
C PRO A 218 -6.19 -12.46 -10.34
N THR A 219 -5.87 -12.84 -9.11
CA THR A 219 -5.48 -14.20 -8.72
C THR A 219 -6.55 -15.18 -9.18
N ILE A 220 -6.27 -15.91 -10.26
CA ILE A 220 -7.03 -17.10 -10.65
C ILE A 220 -6.64 -18.17 -9.64
N SER A 221 -7.58 -18.50 -8.77
CA SER A 221 -7.55 -19.71 -7.97
C SER A 221 -7.46 -20.92 -8.91
N SER A 222 -6.51 -21.79 -8.59
CA SER A 222 -6.51 -23.23 -8.87
C SER A 222 -7.87 -23.80 -9.33
N GLU A 223 -7.94 -24.17 -10.61
CA GLU A 223 -8.89 -25.18 -11.11
C GLU A 223 -8.13 -26.40 -11.61
N ASN A 224 -8.31 -27.51 -10.89
CA ASN A 224 -8.06 -28.86 -11.37
C ASN A 224 -9.22 -29.27 -12.32
N ASN A 225 -8.92 -29.84 -13.50
CA ASN A 225 -9.23 -31.24 -13.80
C ASN A 225 -8.92 -31.70 -15.25
N SER A 226 -8.16 -32.81 -15.32
CA SER A 226 -8.32 -34.02 -16.14
C SER A 226 -8.32 -34.02 -17.69
N THR A 227 -7.35 -34.79 -18.22
CA THR A 227 -7.41 -35.78 -19.33
C THR A 227 -7.71 -35.36 -20.78
N SER A 228 -6.72 -35.50 -21.70
CA SER A 228 -6.56 -36.66 -22.62
C SER A 228 -5.56 -36.40 -23.77
N LYS A 229 -4.74 -37.44 -24.05
CA LYS A 229 -4.22 -37.91 -25.36
C LYS A 229 -3.12 -37.14 -26.14
N ARG A 230 -1.91 -37.68 -25.96
CA ARG A 230 -0.87 -38.04 -26.94
C ARG A 230 -1.26 -37.98 -28.44
N SER A 231 -0.56 -37.15 -29.22
CA SER A 231 -0.11 -37.44 -30.61
C SER A 231 0.98 -36.44 -31.06
N VAL A 232 1.90 -36.91 -31.89
CA VAL A 232 3.08 -36.24 -32.50
C VAL A 232 3.10 -36.69 -33.96
N PRO A 233 3.80 -36.05 -34.93
CA PRO A 233 3.79 -34.65 -35.36
C PRO A 233 3.42 -34.54 -36.87
N THR A 234 3.18 -33.34 -37.39
CA THR A 234 3.44 -33.07 -38.83
C THR A 234 3.86 -31.62 -39.05
N THR A 235 4.98 -31.51 -39.74
CA THR A 235 5.63 -30.34 -40.32
C THR A 235 4.65 -29.56 -41.21
N ASP A 236 4.60 -28.24 -41.06
CA ASP A 236 4.90 -27.37 -42.20
C ASP A 236 5.18 -25.92 -41.77
N SER A 237 6.15 -25.35 -42.49
CA SER A 237 6.72 -24.02 -42.37
C SER A 237 5.71 -22.90 -42.63
N SER A 238 5.81 -21.79 -41.88
CA SER A 238 5.81 -20.43 -42.45
C SER A 238 6.34 -19.39 -41.48
N ILE A 239 7.19 -18.55 -42.05
CA ILE A 239 7.98 -17.43 -41.52
C ILE A 239 7.06 -16.28 -41.11
N THR A 240 7.27 -15.69 -39.91
CA THR A 240 7.33 -14.22 -39.69
C THR A 240 7.81 -13.87 -38.26
N SER A 241 8.86 -13.03 -38.21
CA SER A 241 9.37 -12.17 -37.13
C SER A 241 9.55 -12.73 -35.70
N LYS A 242 10.78 -13.18 -35.39
CA LYS A 242 11.37 -13.04 -34.05
C LYS A 242 12.45 -11.97 -34.11
N MET A 243 12.15 -10.76 -33.65
CA MET A 243 13.18 -9.82 -33.22
C MET A 243 12.58 -8.77 -32.27
N GLU A 244 12.12 -9.21 -31.10
CA GLU A 244 11.69 -8.29 -30.02
C GLU A 244 11.96 -8.85 -28.60
N THR A 245 12.69 -9.96 -28.46
CA THR A 245 12.91 -10.63 -27.15
C THR A 245 14.20 -10.23 -26.43
N CYS A 246 14.94 -9.20 -26.87
CA CYS A 246 16.17 -8.78 -26.18
C CYS A 246 15.97 -7.52 -25.32
N SER A 247 14.96 -6.69 -25.64
CA SER A 247 14.74 -5.42 -24.94
C SER A 247 13.88 -5.59 -23.68
N GLN A 248 12.90 -6.49 -23.69
CA GLN A 248 12.04 -6.77 -22.53
C GLN A 248 12.82 -7.45 -21.39
N ASP A 249 13.57 -8.52 -21.69
CA ASP A 249 14.33 -9.30 -20.69
C ASP A 249 15.41 -8.47 -19.96
N VAL A 250 16.00 -7.48 -20.66
CA VAL A 250 17.01 -6.56 -20.09
C VAL A 250 16.37 -5.51 -19.18
N LEU A 251 15.18 -5.01 -19.54
CA LEU A 251 14.40 -4.09 -18.71
C LEU A 251 13.88 -4.78 -17.45
N ASP A 252 13.38 -6.01 -17.57
CA ASP A 252 12.85 -6.80 -16.45
C ASP A 252 13.97 -7.15 -15.45
N SER A 253 15.14 -7.60 -15.94
CA SER A 253 16.30 -7.90 -15.09
C SER A 253 16.84 -6.68 -14.33
N SER A 254 16.75 -5.49 -14.93
CA SER A 254 17.20 -4.24 -14.28
C SER A 254 16.27 -3.81 -13.14
N CYS A 255 14.95 -3.98 -13.33
CA CYS A 255 13.96 -3.62 -12.32
C CYS A 255 13.99 -4.57 -11.11
N GLU A 256 14.22 -5.87 -11.35
CA GLU A 256 14.40 -6.87 -10.28
C GLU A 256 15.62 -6.57 -9.42
N LEU A 257 16.74 -6.17 -10.03
CA LEU A 257 17.95 -5.83 -9.30
C LEU A 257 17.78 -4.56 -8.45
N ASP A 258 17.12 -3.53 -8.98
CA ASP A 258 16.77 -2.32 -8.25
C ASP A 258 15.85 -2.62 -7.05
N LEU A 259 14.90 -3.53 -7.22
CA LEU A 259 14.05 -4.04 -6.15
C LEU A 259 14.89 -4.70 -5.05
N ILE A 260 15.75 -5.65 -5.40
CA ILE A 260 16.59 -6.36 -4.44
C ILE A 260 17.50 -5.38 -3.70
N GLN A 261 18.16 -4.48 -4.42
CA GLN A 261 19.01 -3.46 -3.82
C GLN A 261 18.24 -2.60 -2.82
N ARG A 262 17.01 -2.17 -3.17
CA ARG A 262 16.13 -1.43 -2.26
C ARG A 262 15.71 -2.24 -1.03
N LEU A 263 15.53 -3.55 -1.16
CA LEU A 263 15.18 -4.43 -0.03
C LEU A 263 16.36 -4.67 0.91
N LEU A 264 17.58 -4.78 0.38
CA LEU A 264 18.80 -5.02 1.16
C LEU A 264 19.33 -3.74 1.83
N THR A 265 19.18 -2.57 1.19
CA THR A 265 19.73 -1.29 1.66
C THR A 265 19.45 -1.01 3.15
N PRO A 266 18.21 -1.13 3.67
CA PRO A 266 17.92 -0.88 5.08
C PRO A 266 18.65 -1.82 6.06
N LEU A 267 18.90 -3.07 5.65
CA LEU A 267 19.62 -4.05 6.47
C LEU A 267 21.14 -3.78 6.43
N ILE A 268 21.65 -3.31 5.29
CA ILE A 268 23.04 -2.89 5.11
C ILE A 268 23.34 -1.61 5.89
N GLU A 269 22.48 -0.59 5.82
CA GLU A 269 22.63 0.66 6.57
C GLU A 269 22.63 0.45 8.09
N LEU A 270 21.87 -0.55 8.55
CA LEU A 270 21.88 -0.97 9.95
C LEU A 270 23.08 -1.85 10.32
N ASN A 271 23.96 -2.18 9.36
CA ASN A 271 25.09 -3.09 9.51
C ASN A 271 24.71 -4.48 10.04
N ILE A 272 23.48 -4.94 9.80
CA ILE A 272 23.03 -6.29 10.16
C ILE A 272 23.61 -7.31 9.16
N ILE A 273 23.60 -6.92 7.88
CA ILE A 273 24.21 -7.67 6.78
C ILE A 273 25.19 -6.75 6.04
N TYR A 274 26.10 -7.34 5.29
CA TYR A 274 26.98 -6.61 4.36
C TYR A 274 27.11 -7.37 3.04
N VAL A 275 27.50 -6.65 1.99
CA VAL A 275 27.84 -7.23 0.68
C VAL A 275 29.34 -7.43 0.65
N GLU A 276 29.80 -8.64 0.32
CA GLU A 276 31.23 -8.90 0.18
C GLU A 276 31.78 -8.22 -1.07
N ALA A 277 32.96 -7.61 -0.94
CA ALA A 277 33.64 -7.03 -2.08
C ALA A 277 34.16 -8.15 -2.98
N THR A 278 33.78 -8.14 -4.25
CA THR A 278 34.35 -9.04 -5.24
C THR A 278 35.83 -8.68 -5.45
N GLU A 279 36.74 -9.63 -5.31
CA GLU A 279 38.18 -9.43 -5.53
C GLU A 279 38.41 -8.85 -6.95
N GLY A 280 38.79 -7.57 -7.04
CA GLY A 280 39.13 -6.92 -8.32
C GLY A 280 38.58 -5.50 -8.55
N GLN A 281 37.69 -4.97 -7.71
CA GLN A 281 37.24 -3.58 -7.83
C GLN A 281 37.96 -2.67 -6.83
N SER A 282 38.85 -1.81 -7.33
CA SER A 282 39.49 -0.75 -6.57
C SER A 282 38.47 0.24 -6.02
N SER A 283 38.56 0.49 -4.73
CA SER A 283 37.82 1.49 -3.95
C SER A 283 37.89 2.89 -4.58
N ASN A 284 36.82 3.31 -5.26
CA ASN A 284 36.39 4.71 -5.37
C ASN A 284 35.08 4.81 -6.17
N SER A 285 33.96 4.49 -5.53
CA SER A 285 32.72 5.27 -5.68
C SER A 285 31.72 4.83 -4.61
N SER A 286 31.09 5.82 -4.00
CA SER A 286 30.08 5.65 -2.96
C SER A 286 28.82 5.02 -3.56
N GLY A 287 28.72 3.70 -3.46
CA GLY A 287 27.54 2.93 -3.83
C GLY A 287 27.91 1.46 -3.98
N ASN A 288 27.62 0.63 -2.99
CA ASN A 288 27.69 -0.83 -3.13
C ASN A 288 26.62 -1.24 -4.15
N ILE A 289 26.96 -1.24 -5.44
CA ILE A 289 26.09 -1.76 -6.50
C ILE A 289 25.94 -3.26 -6.26
N VAL A 290 24.72 -3.70 -5.98
CA VAL A 290 24.41 -5.11 -5.74
C VAL A 290 24.20 -5.77 -7.10
N THR A 291 24.85 -6.90 -7.34
CA THR A 291 24.67 -7.73 -8.54
C THR A 291 24.08 -9.09 -8.16
N MET A 292 23.53 -9.84 -9.11
CA MET A 292 22.97 -11.17 -8.85
C MET A 292 24.02 -12.18 -8.32
N ASP A 293 25.29 -11.99 -8.68
CA ASP A 293 26.41 -12.82 -8.20
C ASP A 293 27.05 -12.28 -6.92
N SER A 294 26.62 -11.12 -6.41
CA SER A 294 27.09 -10.60 -5.13
C SER A 294 26.74 -11.56 -4.00
N VAL A 295 27.67 -11.68 -3.04
CA VAL A 295 27.46 -12.46 -1.81
C VAL A 295 27.05 -11.50 -0.71
N ILE A 296 25.92 -11.78 -0.08
CA ILE A 296 25.49 -11.12 1.16
C ILE A 296 25.84 -12.00 2.34
N ALA A 297 26.30 -11.38 3.42
CA ALA A 297 26.74 -12.08 4.62
C ALA A 297 26.20 -11.45 5.91
N LEU A 298 25.95 -12.28 6.92
CA LEU A 298 25.59 -11.84 8.27
C LEU A 298 26.79 -11.17 8.95
N ASN A 299 26.58 -10.01 9.58
CA ASN A 299 27.63 -9.33 10.32
C ASN A 299 27.75 -9.86 11.75
N ARG A 300 28.53 -10.93 11.96
CA ARG A 300 28.79 -11.48 13.31
C ARG A 300 29.46 -10.50 14.28
N SER A 301 30.15 -9.49 13.75
CA SER A 301 30.77 -8.42 14.55
C SER A 301 29.83 -7.23 14.81
N PHE A 302 28.55 -7.37 14.50
CA PHE A 302 27.58 -6.30 14.67
C PHE A 302 27.46 -5.86 16.13
N THR A 303 27.61 -4.56 16.35
CA THR A 303 27.41 -3.94 17.65
C THR A 303 26.59 -2.66 17.52
N SER A 304 25.65 -2.47 18.45
CA SER A 304 24.86 -1.25 18.56
C SER A 304 24.68 -0.85 20.03
N LYS A 305 24.62 0.46 20.27
CA LYS A 305 24.22 1.03 21.57
C LYS A 305 22.75 0.72 21.90
N ARG A 306 21.91 0.47 20.88
CA ARG A 306 20.48 0.18 21.03
C ARG A 306 20.26 -1.32 20.89
N LEU A 307 19.65 -1.93 21.91
CA LEU A 307 19.26 -3.34 21.88
C LEU A 307 18.04 -3.60 20.99
N LYS A 308 17.15 -2.60 20.85
CA LYS A 308 15.99 -2.64 19.95
C LYS A 308 16.21 -1.74 18.75
N LEU A 309 16.25 -2.35 17.58
CA LEU A 309 16.44 -1.74 16.27
C LEU A 309 15.14 -1.80 15.48
N ARG A 310 14.91 -0.81 14.63
CA ARG A 310 13.77 -0.78 13.72
C ARG A 310 14.30 -0.61 12.31
N VAL A 311 14.03 -1.59 11.46
CA VAL A 311 14.26 -1.47 10.02
C VAL A 311 13.17 -0.54 9.49
N ASN A 312 13.57 0.58 8.94
CA ASN A 312 12.63 1.50 8.33
C ASN A 312 12.12 0.91 7.02
N PHE A 313 10.82 1.06 6.76
CA PHE A 313 10.28 0.92 5.41
C PHE A 313 11.10 1.83 4.49
N GLY A 314 11.60 1.29 3.38
CA GLY A 314 12.47 1.97 2.40
C GLY A 314 11.82 3.14 1.65
N SER A 315 11.02 3.97 2.33
CA SER A 315 10.31 5.13 1.80
C SER A 315 10.70 6.45 2.49
N GLN A 316 11.85 6.52 3.18
CA GLN A 316 12.30 7.72 3.89
C GLN A 316 13.31 8.56 3.09
N GLY A 317 13.37 8.38 1.77
CA GLY A 317 14.11 9.26 0.87
C GLY A 317 13.31 10.52 0.50
N LYS A 318 14.00 11.60 0.09
CA LYS A 318 13.34 12.78 -0.49
C LYS A 318 12.58 12.42 -1.78
N GLU A 319 13.12 11.50 -2.58
CA GLU A 319 12.51 11.02 -3.83
C GLU A 319 11.25 10.18 -3.60
N SER A 320 11.23 9.33 -2.56
CA SER A 320 10.03 8.55 -2.22
C SER A 320 8.89 9.43 -1.72
N ASN A 321 9.17 10.53 -1.00
CA ASN A 321 8.14 11.47 -0.58
C ASN A 321 7.55 12.27 -1.76
N GLN A 322 8.36 12.62 -2.77
CA GLN A 322 7.88 13.31 -3.96
C GLN A 322 7.02 12.37 -4.82
N SER A 323 7.50 11.16 -5.11
CA SER A 323 6.72 10.14 -5.80
C SER A 323 5.40 9.83 -5.07
N GLU A 324 5.44 9.86 -3.73
CA GLU A 324 4.30 9.63 -2.87
C GLU A 324 3.29 10.80 -2.92
N ALA A 325 3.74 12.05 -3.12
CA ALA A 325 2.88 13.22 -3.33
C ALA A 325 2.25 13.20 -4.72
N ASP A 326 3.05 12.95 -5.77
CA ASP A 326 2.59 12.87 -7.15
C ASP A 326 1.53 11.78 -7.35
N GLN A 327 1.63 10.67 -6.61
CA GLN A 327 0.60 9.62 -6.61
C GLN A 327 -0.73 10.10 -6.01
N VAL A 328 -0.68 10.88 -4.92
CA VAL A 328 -1.89 11.44 -4.31
C VAL A 328 -2.55 12.43 -5.25
N ASP A 329 -1.76 13.33 -5.84
CA ASP A 329 -2.27 14.36 -6.73
C ASP A 329 -2.93 13.74 -7.97
N ARG A 330 -2.31 12.68 -8.54
CA ARG A 330 -2.93 11.89 -9.62
C ARG A 330 -4.27 11.30 -9.19
N GLN A 331 -4.32 10.61 -8.05
CA GLN A 331 -5.55 9.99 -7.56
C GLN A 331 -6.65 11.03 -7.28
N VAL A 332 -6.31 12.18 -6.69
CA VAL A 332 -7.26 13.26 -6.41
C VAL A 332 -7.84 13.78 -7.72
N ASN A 333 -7.00 14.03 -8.73
CA ASN A 333 -7.46 14.50 -10.02
C ASN A 333 -8.39 13.51 -10.73
N GLU A 334 -8.13 12.21 -10.62
CA GLU A 334 -9.03 11.19 -11.12
C GLU A 334 -10.37 11.14 -10.37
N ASP A 335 -10.32 11.20 -9.03
CA ASP A 335 -11.54 11.22 -8.20
C ASP A 335 -12.40 12.46 -8.52
N ARG A 336 -11.76 13.63 -8.73
CA ARG A 336 -12.43 14.86 -9.18
C ARG A 336 -13.11 14.68 -10.54
N ARG A 337 -12.42 14.05 -11.50
CA ARG A 337 -12.97 13.73 -12.84
C ARG A 337 -14.23 12.86 -12.70
N TYR A 338 -14.15 11.75 -11.96
CA TYR A 338 -15.30 10.86 -11.77
C TYR A 338 -16.46 11.54 -11.02
N PHE A 339 -16.16 12.37 -10.02
CA PHE A 339 -17.17 13.14 -9.31
C PHE A 339 -17.91 14.10 -10.25
N ILE A 340 -17.18 14.85 -11.08
CA ILE A 340 -17.76 15.81 -12.03
C ILE A 340 -18.62 15.07 -13.07
N GLN A 341 -18.12 13.97 -13.66
CA GLN A 341 -18.90 13.18 -14.61
C GLN A 341 -20.20 12.65 -13.99
N ALA A 342 -20.14 12.10 -12.78
CA ALA A 342 -21.32 11.62 -12.07
C ALA A 342 -22.30 12.75 -11.73
N ALA A 343 -21.81 13.94 -11.38
CA ALA A 343 -22.64 15.12 -11.14
C ALA A 343 -23.35 15.58 -12.43
N ILE A 344 -22.63 15.65 -13.55
CA ILE A 344 -23.18 15.99 -14.87
C ILE A 344 -24.33 15.03 -15.22
N VAL A 345 -24.07 13.72 -15.19
CA VAL A 345 -25.08 12.70 -15.52
C VAL A 345 -26.30 12.79 -14.60
N ARG A 346 -26.10 13.00 -13.29
CA ARG A 346 -27.20 13.14 -12.32
C ARG A 346 -28.08 14.36 -12.61
N ILE A 347 -27.48 15.51 -12.92
CA ILE A 347 -28.19 16.75 -13.24
C ILE A 347 -28.99 16.58 -14.54
N LEU A 348 -28.35 16.04 -15.57
CA LEU A 348 -28.95 15.87 -16.90
C LEU A 348 -30.04 14.82 -16.93
N LYS A 349 -29.90 13.72 -16.17
CA LYS A 349 -30.97 12.74 -15.98
C LYS A 349 -32.23 13.36 -15.35
N ALA A 350 -32.06 14.30 -14.42
CA ALA A 350 -33.17 14.97 -13.73
C ALA A 350 -33.84 16.06 -14.58
N ARG A 351 -33.04 16.87 -15.29
CA ARG A 351 -33.54 18.03 -16.04
C ARG A 351 -33.83 17.76 -17.51
N ARG A 352 -33.35 16.64 -18.07
CA ARG A 352 -33.37 16.24 -19.50
C ARG A 352 -32.59 17.16 -20.43
N GLN A 353 -32.72 18.46 -20.26
CA GLN A 353 -31.98 19.49 -20.99
C GLN A 353 -31.48 20.57 -20.03
N ILE A 354 -30.32 21.16 -20.33
CA ILE A 354 -29.74 22.25 -19.53
C ILE A 354 -28.80 23.11 -20.37
N LYS A 355 -28.77 24.42 -20.10
CA LYS A 355 -27.79 25.33 -20.72
C LYS A 355 -26.41 25.20 -20.10
N HIS A 356 -25.36 25.44 -20.88
CA HIS A 356 -23.96 25.30 -20.47
C HIS A 356 -23.64 26.09 -19.20
N ALA A 357 -24.00 27.38 -19.15
CA ALA A 357 -23.77 28.24 -17.99
C ALA A 357 -24.44 27.70 -16.72
N GLN A 358 -25.70 27.26 -16.83
CA GLN A 358 -26.46 26.71 -15.70
C GLN A 358 -25.90 25.37 -15.24
N LEU A 359 -25.41 24.54 -16.16
CA LEU A 359 -24.76 23.27 -15.84
C LEU A 359 -23.48 23.51 -15.04
N ILE A 360 -22.61 24.42 -15.51
CA ILE A 360 -21.38 24.79 -14.80
C ILE A 360 -21.71 25.29 -13.39
N GLU A 361 -22.65 26.24 -13.27
CA GLU A 361 -23.03 26.80 -11.96
C GLU A 361 -23.52 25.70 -11.00
N THR A 362 -24.37 24.79 -11.48
CA THR A 362 -24.89 23.69 -10.67
C THR A 362 -23.78 22.73 -10.23
N ILE A 363 -22.79 22.45 -11.09
CA ILE A 363 -21.63 21.61 -10.76
C ILE A 363 -20.75 22.27 -9.70
N LEU A 364 -20.45 23.56 -9.87
CA LEU A 364 -19.66 24.34 -8.91
C LEU A 364 -20.33 24.36 -7.54
N GLN A 365 -21.66 24.58 -7.50
CA GLN A 365 -22.43 24.51 -6.25
C GLN A 365 -22.35 23.12 -5.59
N GLN A 366 -22.53 22.04 -6.34
CA GLN A 366 -22.44 20.67 -5.80
C GLN A 366 -21.03 20.29 -5.31
N ALA A 367 -19.98 20.82 -5.94
CA ALA A 367 -18.59 20.52 -5.60
C ALA A 367 -18.01 21.40 -4.47
N SER A 368 -18.58 22.59 -4.25
CA SER A 368 -18.06 23.65 -3.37
C SER A 368 -17.65 23.20 -1.96
N ASN A 369 -18.33 22.20 -1.40
CA ASN A 369 -18.00 21.66 -0.07
C ASN A 369 -16.78 20.72 -0.05
N ARG A 370 -16.27 20.31 -1.21
CA ARG A 370 -15.18 19.33 -1.35
C ARG A 370 -13.93 19.91 -2.02
N PHE A 371 -14.11 20.62 -3.13
CA PHE A 371 -13.03 21.22 -3.91
C PHE A 371 -13.59 22.28 -4.86
N GLN A 372 -12.71 23.08 -5.47
CA GLN A 372 -13.08 24.03 -6.52
C GLN A 372 -12.75 23.42 -7.90
N PRO A 373 -13.74 22.98 -8.69
CA PRO A 373 -13.49 22.37 -9.98
C PRO A 373 -12.95 23.40 -10.99
N PRO A 374 -11.80 23.17 -11.62
CA PRO A 374 -11.33 24.03 -12.70
C PRO A 374 -12.26 23.88 -13.91
N ILE A 375 -12.73 25.01 -14.48
CA ILE A 375 -13.62 25.02 -15.65
C ILE A 375 -13.09 24.16 -16.82
N PRO A 376 -11.79 24.17 -17.15
CA PRO A 376 -11.25 23.28 -18.18
C PRO A 376 -11.51 21.79 -17.92
N LEU A 377 -11.49 21.34 -16.66
CA LEU A 377 -11.78 19.95 -16.30
C LEU A 377 -13.26 19.63 -16.52
N ILE A 378 -14.17 20.55 -16.16
CA ILE A 378 -15.61 20.38 -16.43
C ILE A 378 -15.85 20.21 -17.93
N LYS A 379 -15.26 21.10 -18.76
CA LYS A 379 -15.39 21.03 -20.22
C LYS A 379 -14.88 19.69 -20.77
N ARG A 380 -13.70 19.22 -20.33
CA ARG A 380 -13.18 17.90 -20.72
C ARG A 380 -14.10 16.75 -20.30
N CYS A 381 -14.75 16.84 -19.14
CA CYS A 381 -15.71 15.83 -18.70
C CYS A 381 -16.97 15.82 -19.56
N ILE A 382 -17.45 16.99 -19.99
CA ILE A 382 -18.60 17.11 -20.90
C ILE A 382 -18.28 16.46 -22.25
N GLU A 383 -17.14 16.81 -22.87
CA GLU A 383 -16.73 16.21 -24.15
C GLU A 383 -16.63 14.68 -24.06
N GLY A 384 -15.97 14.16 -23.00
CA GLY A 384 -15.89 12.71 -22.83
C GLY A 384 -17.25 12.01 -22.62
N LEU A 385 -18.25 12.72 -22.07
CA LEU A 385 -19.61 12.19 -21.94
C LEU A 385 -20.42 12.28 -23.24
N ILE A 386 -20.08 13.22 -24.13
CA ILE A 386 -20.62 13.28 -25.49
C ILE A 386 -20.05 12.14 -26.34
N ASP A 387 -18.72 11.94 -26.30
CA ASP A 387 -18.03 10.88 -27.05
C ASP A 387 -18.52 9.47 -26.67
N THR A 388 -18.89 9.29 -25.40
CA THR A 388 -19.44 8.03 -24.89
C THR A 388 -20.95 7.87 -25.09
N GLY A 389 -21.62 8.88 -25.67
CA GLY A 389 -23.04 8.82 -26.02
C GLY A 389 -24.00 9.03 -24.84
N TYR A 390 -23.55 9.57 -23.70
CA TYR A 390 -24.44 9.90 -22.59
C TYR A 390 -25.18 11.23 -22.82
N LEU A 391 -24.58 12.13 -23.61
CA LEU A 391 -25.04 13.50 -23.84
C LEU A 391 -24.92 13.87 -25.32
N GLU A 392 -25.75 14.80 -25.77
CA GLU A 392 -25.56 15.48 -27.04
C GLU A 392 -25.73 17.00 -26.89
N ARG A 393 -25.18 17.75 -27.84
CA ARG A 393 -25.48 19.17 -28.00
C ARG A 393 -26.74 19.31 -28.84
N ASN A 394 -27.61 20.24 -28.47
CA ASN A 394 -28.78 20.55 -29.27
C ASN A 394 -28.32 21.08 -30.66
N PRO A 395 -28.82 20.53 -31.78
CA PRO A 395 -28.48 21.01 -33.12
C PRO A 395 -28.82 22.49 -33.36
N ASP A 396 -29.87 22.99 -32.69
CA ASP A 396 -30.34 24.37 -32.85
C ASP A 396 -29.68 25.36 -31.87
N ASP A 397 -29.19 24.87 -30.73
CA ASP A 397 -28.53 25.66 -29.67
C ASP A 397 -27.30 24.92 -29.12
N PRO A 398 -26.08 25.19 -29.62
CA PRO A 398 -24.86 24.53 -29.16
C PRO A 398 -24.54 24.73 -27.67
N ASP A 399 -25.14 25.75 -27.03
CA ASP A 399 -25.00 26.01 -25.59
C ASP A 399 -26.01 25.21 -24.75
N GLN A 400 -26.83 24.37 -25.37
CA GLN A 400 -27.77 23.49 -24.70
C GLN A 400 -27.36 22.02 -24.85
N TYR A 401 -27.37 21.28 -23.74
CA TYR A 401 -27.12 19.86 -23.71
C TYR A 401 -28.41 19.07 -23.47
N SER A 402 -28.54 17.92 -24.13
CA SER A 402 -29.62 16.95 -23.95
C SER A 402 -29.05 15.62 -23.42
N TYR A 403 -29.82 14.95 -22.56
CA TYR A 403 -29.48 13.63 -22.01
C TYR A 403 -30.01 12.50 -22.92
N LEU A 404 -29.16 11.54 -23.27
CA LEU A 404 -29.46 10.49 -24.26
C LEU A 404 -29.83 9.12 -23.69
N ALA A 405 -29.51 8.84 -22.42
CA ALA A 405 -29.60 7.49 -21.84
C ALA A 405 -30.84 7.20 -20.97
#